data_AF-A0A915ULZ6-F1
#
_entry.id   AF-A0A915ULZ6-F1
#
_cell.length_a   1.000
_cell.length_b   1.000
_cell.length_c   1.000
_cell.angle_alpha   90.00
_cell.angle_beta   90.00
_cell.angle_gamma   90.00
#
_symmetry.space_group_name_H-M   'P 1'
#
loop_
_entity.id
_entity.type
_entity.pdbx_description
1 polymer ?
#
loop_
_entity_poly.entity_id
_entity_poly.type
_entity_poly.pdbx_seq_one_letter_code
_entity_poly.pdbx_strand_id
1 'polypeptide(L)'
;MHLDPEPRIVAALCTGCGGCAAVCPTEAVTAPLPPVVLNNGTWRLACYQVEKSSPWPCLLGLHWQTVALALEQGLEKLELVVGPCGECVNGKNRDPREQLLPLVTQVAQGLGLPEPEVVVEERPVPLGTPQAGVSRRALLAFLQGKSQEAPRPSFSWREEVVLPQVAVGEVVRVGPCFLCPACVHACTVKALRIQDSKLVFDGSRCNGCRACADACGFAALEVLPKVVQGQKVLTLARECVCSQCGESFLGEAQRCPRCSFLRRP
;
A
#
# COMPACT_ATOMS: atom_id res chain seq x y z
N MET A 1 -1.52 -30.04 10.77
CA MET A 1 -1.97 -28.63 10.80
C MET A 1 -2.07 -28.19 9.36
N HIS A 2 -3.26 -28.30 8.74
CA HIS A 2 -3.48 -27.85 7.37
C HIS A 2 -3.56 -26.33 7.41
N LEU A 3 -2.50 -25.66 6.93
CA LEU A 3 -2.58 -24.27 6.57
C LEU A 3 -3.34 -24.24 5.24
N ASP A 4 -4.56 -23.72 5.26
CA ASP A 4 -5.26 -23.36 4.03
C ASP A 4 -4.32 -22.44 3.21
N PRO A 5 -4.11 -22.71 1.91
CA PRO A 5 -3.15 -21.96 1.09
C PRO A 5 -3.61 -20.52 0.80
N GLU A 6 -4.89 -20.20 1.02
CA GLU A 6 -5.46 -18.89 0.73
C GLU A 6 -5.68 -18.06 2.02
N PRO A 7 -5.30 -16.78 2.02
CA PRO A 7 -5.63 -15.88 3.14
C PRO A 7 -7.14 -15.71 3.25
N ARG A 8 -7.69 -15.82 4.47
CA ARG A 8 -9.12 -15.64 4.75
C ARG A 8 -9.35 -14.44 5.66
N ILE A 9 -10.34 -13.62 5.32
CA ILE A 9 -10.83 -12.55 6.19
C ILE A 9 -11.84 -13.15 7.17
N VAL A 10 -11.48 -13.22 8.45
CA VAL A 10 -12.45 -13.55 9.52
C VAL A 10 -13.23 -12.28 9.84
N ALA A 11 -14.40 -12.11 9.21
CA ALA A 11 -15.20 -10.88 9.32
C ALA A 11 -15.48 -10.44 10.77
N ALA A 12 -15.64 -11.40 11.69
CA ALA A 12 -15.86 -11.13 13.11
C ALA A 12 -14.68 -10.44 13.83
N LEU A 13 -13.45 -10.56 13.29
CA LEU A 13 -12.24 -9.94 13.84
C LEU A 13 -11.84 -8.65 13.10
N CYS A 14 -12.53 -8.32 12.00
CA CYS A 14 -12.25 -7.10 11.25
C CYS A 14 -12.74 -5.88 12.02
N THR A 15 -11.83 -4.99 12.38
CA THR A 15 -12.16 -3.75 13.10
C THR A 15 -12.59 -2.62 12.18
N GLY A 16 -12.59 -2.84 10.86
CA GLY A 16 -12.87 -1.82 9.85
C GLY A 16 -11.79 -0.73 9.76
N CYS A 17 -10.60 -0.95 10.32
CA CYS A 17 -9.53 0.07 10.34
C CYS A 17 -8.95 0.41 8.96
N GLY A 18 -9.23 -0.38 7.92
CA GLY A 18 -8.73 -0.16 6.56
C GLY A 18 -7.24 -0.42 6.36
N GLY A 19 -6.47 -0.75 7.40
CA GLY A 19 -5.01 -0.90 7.29
C GLY A 19 -4.56 -2.03 6.37
N CYS A 20 -5.35 -3.09 6.18
CA CYS A 20 -5.06 -4.12 5.18
C CYS A 20 -5.30 -3.63 3.75
N ALA A 21 -6.34 -2.83 3.53
CA ALA A 21 -6.63 -2.25 2.22
C ALA A 21 -5.59 -1.21 1.83
N ALA A 22 -5.14 -0.39 2.79
CA ALA A 22 -4.12 0.64 2.57
C ALA A 22 -2.76 0.08 2.13
N VAL A 23 -2.44 -1.17 2.49
CA VAL A 23 -1.18 -1.84 2.11
C VAL A 23 -1.36 -2.84 0.99
N CYS A 24 -2.60 -3.16 0.56
CA CYS A 24 -2.85 -4.16 -0.46
C CYS A 24 -2.61 -3.53 -1.85
N PRO A 25 -1.50 -3.86 -2.51
CA PRO A 25 -1.09 -3.09 -3.67
C PRO A 25 -1.80 -3.53 -4.96
N THR A 26 -2.52 -4.65 -4.89
CA THR A 26 -3.27 -5.24 -5.99
C THR A 26 -4.77 -4.99 -5.86
N GLU A 27 -5.19 -4.27 -4.82
CA GLU A 27 -6.61 -4.01 -4.51
C GLU A 27 -7.42 -5.31 -4.30
N ALA A 28 -6.75 -6.43 -3.99
CA ALA A 28 -7.42 -7.69 -3.62
C ALA A 28 -8.19 -7.57 -2.30
N VAL A 29 -7.81 -6.59 -1.46
CA VAL A 29 -8.56 -6.16 -0.29
C VAL A 29 -8.78 -4.66 -0.44
N THR A 30 -10.04 -4.24 -0.50
CA THR A 30 -10.43 -2.82 -0.56
C THR A 30 -11.19 -2.42 0.69
N ALA A 31 -11.12 -1.13 1.01
CA ALA A 31 -11.98 -0.49 1.98
C ALA A 31 -12.45 0.84 1.37
N PRO A 32 -13.73 1.21 1.51
CA PRO A 32 -14.18 2.53 1.09
C PRO A 32 -13.38 3.60 1.83
N LEU A 33 -12.81 4.53 1.07
CA LEU A 33 -11.97 5.60 1.60
C LEU A 33 -12.86 6.81 1.89
N PRO A 34 -12.75 7.43 3.08
CA PRO A 34 -13.45 8.67 3.36
C PRO A 34 -13.09 9.77 2.35
N PRO A 35 -14.01 10.71 2.08
CA PRO A 35 -13.74 11.78 1.13
C PRO A 35 -12.58 12.67 1.60
N VAL A 36 -11.84 13.20 0.63
CA VAL A 36 -10.91 14.31 0.86
C VAL A 36 -11.74 15.57 1.07
N VAL A 37 -11.54 16.24 2.21
CA VAL A 37 -12.23 17.48 2.56
C VAL A 37 -11.17 18.49 2.97
N LEU A 38 -10.84 19.39 2.04
CA LEU A 38 -9.93 20.49 2.29
C LEU A 38 -10.70 21.73 2.76
N ASN A 39 -10.16 22.43 3.75
CA ASN A 39 -10.64 23.74 4.17
C ASN A 39 -9.48 24.74 3.99
N ASN A 40 -9.57 25.60 2.97
CA ASN A 40 -8.51 26.54 2.58
C ASN A 40 -7.13 25.86 2.52
N GLY A 41 -7.02 24.79 1.74
CA GLY A 41 -5.78 24.01 1.59
C GLY A 41 -5.40 23.16 2.80
N THR A 42 -6.16 23.22 3.91
CA THR A 42 -5.89 22.41 5.11
C THR A 42 -6.71 21.13 5.11
N TRP A 43 -6.07 19.99 5.31
CA TRP A 43 -6.73 18.71 5.56
C TRP A 43 -6.48 18.24 6.98
N ARG A 44 -7.55 18.07 7.75
CA ARG A 44 -7.49 17.57 9.12
C ARG A 44 -7.85 16.09 9.16
N LEU A 45 -6.93 15.27 9.66
CA LEU A 45 -7.05 13.83 9.78
C LEU A 45 -6.97 13.39 11.24
N ALA A 46 -8.02 12.72 11.70
CA ALA A 46 -8.11 12.10 13.02
C ALA A 46 -8.83 10.76 12.88
N CYS A 47 -8.59 9.75 13.71
CA CYS A 47 -9.48 8.59 13.74
C CYS A 47 -10.75 8.90 14.55
N TYR A 48 -11.85 8.16 14.32
CA TYR A 48 -13.11 8.36 15.06
C TYR A 48 -12.98 8.21 16.58
N GLN A 49 -11.97 7.46 17.06
CA GLN A 49 -11.72 7.30 18.49
C GLN A 49 -11.17 8.60 19.09
N VAL A 50 -10.33 9.33 18.34
CA VAL A 50 -9.76 10.63 18.71
C VAL A 50 -10.77 11.76 18.51
N GLU A 51 -11.50 11.72 17.41
CA GLU A 51 -12.47 12.74 17.06
C GLU A 51 -13.75 12.09 16.54
N LYS A 52 -14.83 12.08 17.35
CA LYS A 52 -16.08 11.39 17.01
C LYS A 52 -16.74 11.88 15.71
N SER A 53 -16.49 13.13 15.32
CA SER A 53 -16.95 13.72 14.06
C SER A 53 -16.14 13.26 12.85
N SER A 54 -14.98 12.65 13.05
CA SER A 54 -14.12 12.22 11.95
C SER A 54 -14.76 11.07 11.16
N PRO A 55 -14.78 11.15 9.83
CA PRO A 55 -15.23 10.04 8.98
C PRO A 55 -14.19 8.91 8.88
N TRP A 56 -12.99 9.08 9.44
CA TRP A 56 -11.89 8.12 9.31
C TRP A 56 -11.93 7.03 10.39
N PRO A 57 -12.01 5.73 10.00
CA PRO A 57 -11.94 4.62 10.95
C PRO A 57 -10.60 4.54 11.68
N CYS A 58 -9.50 4.69 10.94
CA CYS A 58 -8.14 4.65 11.46
C CYS A 58 -7.21 5.33 10.46
N LEU A 59 -6.20 6.04 10.97
CA LEU A 59 -5.19 6.69 10.15
C LEU A 59 -4.29 5.68 9.41
N LEU A 60 -4.15 4.45 9.92
CA LEU A 60 -3.47 3.37 9.20
C LEU A 60 -4.20 2.93 7.92
N GLY A 61 -5.49 3.28 7.79
CA GLY A 61 -6.27 3.04 6.58
C GLY A 61 -6.07 4.10 5.50
N LEU A 62 -5.22 5.11 5.72
CA LEU A 62 -4.95 6.13 4.72
C LEU A 62 -4.18 5.51 3.55
N HIS A 63 -4.82 5.48 2.39
CA HIS A 63 -4.20 5.00 1.16
C HIS A 63 -3.42 6.11 0.47
N TRP A 64 -2.32 5.77 -0.19
CA TRP A 64 -1.50 6.74 -0.91
C TRP A 64 -2.28 7.47 -2.01
N GLN A 65 -3.27 6.82 -2.65
CA GLN A 65 -4.13 7.47 -3.66
C GLN A 65 -4.94 8.60 -3.06
N THR A 66 -5.37 8.48 -1.80
CA THR A 66 -6.11 9.55 -1.11
C THR A 66 -5.22 10.74 -0.83
N VAL A 67 -3.95 10.49 -0.47
CA VAL A 67 -2.94 11.54 -0.31
C VAL A 67 -2.66 12.23 -1.65
N ALA A 68 -2.51 11.45 -2.72
CA ALA A 68 -2.30 11.98 -4.07
C ALA A 68 -3.45 12.89 -4.50
N LEU A 69 -4.71 12.43 -4.30
CA LEU A 69 -5.89 13.23 -4.60
C LEU A 69 -5.93 14.52 -3.77
N ALA A 70 -5.58 14.48 -2.49
CA ALA A 70 -5.53 15.68 -1.65
C ALA A 70 -4.50 16.70 -2.14
N LEU A 71 -3.30 16.23 -2.53
CA LEU A 71 -2.25 17.08 -3.10
C LEU A 71 -2.69 17.74 -4.41
N GLU A 72 -3.30 16.97 -5.31
CA GLU A 72 -3.87 17.47 -6.58
C GLU A 72 -5.02 18.48 -6.34
N GLN A 73 -5.75 18.37 -5.22
CA GLN A 73 -6.79 19.33 -4.83
C GLN A 73 -6.24 20.59 -4.12
N GLY A 74 -4.92 20.73 -3.97
CA GLY A 74 -4.29 21.89 -3.34
C GLY A 74 -4.11 21.76 -1.83
N LEU A 75 -3.73 20.57 -1.35
CA LEU A 75 -3.31 20.38 0.04
C LEU A 75 -2.04 21.18 0.33
N GLU A 76 -2.16 22.20 1.18
CA GLU A 76 -1.08 23.05 1.68
C GLU A 76 -0.66 22.67 3.09
N LYS A 77 -1.61 22.21 3.92
CA LYS A 77 -1.38 21.86 5.33
C LYS A 77 -2.09 20.59 5.73
N LEU A 78 -1.35 19.63 6.29
CA LEU A 78 -1.87 18.40 6.87
C LEU A 78 -1.87 18.47 8.40
N GLU A 79 -3.05 18.53 9.00
CA GLU A 79 -3.21 18.45 10.46
C GLU A 79 -3.52 17.02 10.87
N LEU A 80 -2.56 16.36 11.52
CA LEU A 80 -2.67 14.99 11.98
C LEU A 80 -2.94 14.93 13.47
N VAL A 81 -4.13 14.49 13.86
CA VAL A 81 -4.52 14.31 15.26
C VAL A 81 -4.33 12.85 15.65
N VAL A 82 -3.36 12.58 16.51
CA VAL A 82 -2.97 11.23 16.92
C VAL A 82 -3.17 11.00 18.42
N GLY A 83 -3.35 9.74 18.80
CA GLY A 83 -3.31 9.30 20.19
C GLY A 83 -2.11 8.38 20.45
N PRO A 84 -2.16 7.51 21.48
CA PRO A 84 -1.16 6.47 21.71
C PRO A 84 -1.33 5.33 20.70
N CYS A 85 -1.18 5.63 19.42
CA CYS A 85 -1.51 4.73 18.31
C CYS A 85 -0.70 3.43 18.34
N GLY A 86 0.58 3.47 18.73
CA GLY A 86 1.41 2.27 18.89
C GLY A 86 0.82 1.24 19.86
N GLU A 87 0.12 1.69 20.90
CA GLU A 87 -0.50 0.85 21.93
C GLU A 87 -1.97 0.52 21.63
N CYS A 88 -2.53 1.08 20.56
CA CYS A 88 -3.93 0.89 20.17
C CYS A 88 -4.17 -0.50 19.57
N VAL A 89 -5.36 -1.08 19.81
CA VAL A 89 -5.82 -2.35 19.24
C VAL A 89 -5.72 -2.43 17.71
N ASN A 90 -5.83 -1.28 17.04
CA ASN A 90 -5.68 -1.16 15.58
C ASN A 90 -4.21 -0.94 15.17
N GLY A 91 -3.45 -0.19 15.97
CA GLY A 91 -2.07 0.16 15.70
C GLY A 91 -1.14 -1.06 15.75
N LYS A 92 -1.26 -1.87 16.80
CA LYS A 92 -0.41 -3.05 17.05
C LYS A 92 1.07 -2.74 16.81
N ASN A 93 1.62 -1.77 17.53
CA ASN A 93 2.99 -1.25 17.41
C ASN A 93 3.28 -0.48 16.11
N ARG A 94 2.26 -0.01 15.39
CA ARG A 94 2.43 0.87 14.23
C ARG A 94 1.89 2.25 14.54
N ASP A 95 2.77 3.23 14.50
CA ASP A 95 2.41 4.63 14.64
C ASP A 95 2.12 5.24 13.26
N PRO A 96 0.95 5.87 13.05
CA PRO A 96 0.65 6.59 11.81
C PRO A 96 1.69 7.64 11.47
N ARG A 97 2.39 8.24 12.44
CA ARG A 97 3.46 9.22 12.17
C ARG A 97 4.62 8.59 11.37
N GLU A 98 5.01 7.37 11.73
CA GLU A 98 6.11 6.67 11.07
C GLU A 98 5.75 6.18 9.67
N GLN A 99 4.46 6.01 9.38
CA GLN A 99 3.98 5.50 8.08
C GLN A 99 3.50 6.61 7.15
N LEU A 100 2.73 7.57 7.67
CA LEU A 100 2.06 8.59 6.86
C LEU A 100 3.00 9.70 6.42
N LEU A 101 3.97 10.10 7.26
CA LEU A 101 4.86 11.20 6.89
C LEU A 101 5.76 10.83 5.70
N PRO A 102 6.44 9.66 5.68
CA PRO A 102 7.17 9.23 4.50
C PRO A 102 6.26 9.08 3.28
N LEU A 103 5.03 8.59 3.47
CA LEU A 103 4.06 8.45 2.40
C LEU A 103 3.70 9.80 1.76
N VAL A 104 3.38 10.81 2.56
CA VAL A 104 3.02 12.15 2.07
C VAL A 104 4.17 12.78 1.30
N THR A 105 5.38 12.75 1.86
CA THR A 105 6.59 13.24 1.19
C THR A 105 6.84 12.50 -0.12
N GLN A 106 6.80 11.17 -0.12
CA GLN A 106 7.03 10.36 -1.32
C GLN A 106 6.00 10.64 -2.41
N VAL A 107 4.71 10.76 -2.05
CA VAL A 107 3.65 11.05 -3.01
C VAL A 107 3.79 12.47 -3.56
N ALA A 108 4.01 13.49 -2.72
CA ALA A 108 4.21 14.87 -3.17
C ALA A 108 5.40 14.99 -4.13
N GLN A 109 6.56 14.42 -3.76
CA GLN A 109 7.74 14.39 -4.62
C GLN A 109 7.48 13.64 -5.93
N GLY A 110 6.75 12.52 -5.86
CA GLY A 110 6.41 11.73 -7.04
C GLY A 110 5.45 12.42 -8.00
N LEU A 111 4.53 13.23 -7.48
CA LEU A 111 3.63 14.07 -8.28
C LEU A 111 4.31 15.36 -8.78
N GLY A 112 5.47 15.74 -8.22
CA GLY A 112 6.10 17.03 -8.47
C GLY A 112 5.31 18.20 -7.86
N LEU A 113 4.57 17.93 -6.79
CA LEU A 113 3.76 18.90 -6.06
C LEU A 113 4.50 19.35 -4.78
N PRO A 114 4.21 20.57 -4.28
CA PRO A 114 4.81 21.03 -3.03
C PRO A 114 4.43 20.10 -1.86
N GLU A 115 5.39 19.85 -0.98
CA GLU A 115 5.13 19.13 0.26
C GLU A 115 4.28 20.01 1.20
N PRO A 116 3.19 19.48 1.77
CA PRO A 116 2.35 20.26 2.67
C PRO A 116 3.05 20.45 4.02
N GLU A 117 2.76 21.55 4.70
CA GLU A 117 3.12 21.72 6.09
C GLU A 117 2.41 20.64 6.92
N VAL A 118 3.16 19.86 7.70
CA VAL A 118 2.58 18.85 8.59
C VAL A 118 2.59 19.35 10.02
N VAL A 119 1.40 19.40 10.63
CA VAL A 119 1.23 19.70 12.05
C VAL A 119 0.64 18.48 12.74
N VAL A 120 1.31 18.02 13.81
CA VAL A 120 0.86 16.86 14.60
C VAL A 120 0.33 17.35 15.94
N GLU A 121 -0.90 16.96 16.26
CA GLU A 121 -1.56 17.21 17.53
C GLU A 121 -1.74 15.89 18.29
N GLU A 122 -1.19 15.78 19.50
CA GLU A 122 -1.45 14.62 20.36
C GLU A 122 -2.69 14.84 21.22
N ARG A 123 -3.60 13.88 21.19
CA ARG A 123 -4.79 13.84 22.03
C ARG A 123 -4.95 12.51 22.74
N PRO A 124 -5.19 12.52 24.08
CA PRO A 124 -5.47 11.31 24.80
C PRO A 124 -6.81 10.73 24.33
N VAL A 125 -6.80 9.43 24.09
CA VAL A 125 -7.98 8.65 23.78
C VAL A 125 -7.99 7.41 24.63
N PRO A 126 -9.18 6.85 24.92
CA PRO A 126 -9.24 5.49 25.38
C PRO A 126 -8.58 4.65 24.30
N LEU A 127 -7.38 4.15 24.59
CA LEU A 127 -6.89 2.94 23.94
C LEU A 127 -8.07 1.99 24.04
N GLY A 128 -8.53 1.46 22.90
CA GLY A 128 -9.45 0.33 22.92
C GLY A 128 -8.74 -0.77 23.69
N THR A 129 -8.85 -0.73 25.01
CA THR A 129 -8.36 -1.77 25.87
C THR A 129 -9.14 -2.99 25.38
N PRO A 130 -8.47 -4.08 24.95
CA PRO A 130 -9.19 -5.34 24.79
C PRO A 130 -9.96 -5.49 26.10
N GLN A 131 -11.30 -5.62 26.05
CA GLN A 131 -12.10 -5.64 27.27
C GLN A 131 -11.47 -6.66 28.21
N ALA A 132 -10.77 -6.17 29.23
CA ALA A 132 -10.14 -7.00 30.22
C ALA A 132 -11.30 -7.62 30.99
N GLY A 133 -11.57 -8.89 30.70
CA GLY A 133 -12.70 -9.64 31.22
C GLY A 133 -14.02 -9.32 30.52
N VAL A 134 -14.60 -10.36 29.89
CA VAL A 134 -16.03 -10.38 29.58
C VAL A 134 -16.77 -10.14 30.90
N SER A 135 -17.52 -9.04 31.00
CA SER A 135 -18.29 -8.77 32.21
C SER A 135 -19.22 -9.96 32.52
N ARG A 136 -19.46 -10.28 33.79
CA ARG A 136 -20.38 -11.38 34.17
C ARG A 136 -21.73 -11.30 33.45
N ARG A 137 -22.21 -10.07 33.21
CA ARG A 137 -23.44 -9.81 32.45
C ARG A 137 -23.31 -10.15 30.96
N ALA A 138 -22.19 -9.80 30.33
CA ALA A 138 -21.92 -10.18 28.95
C ALA A 138 -21.70 -11.70 28.79
N LEU A 139 -21.07 -12.36 29.78
CA LEU A 139 -20.93 -13.81 29.82
C LEU A 139 -22.29 -14.51 29.98
N LEU A 140 -23.14 -14.02 30.90
CA LEU A 140 -24.49 -14.54 31.09
C LEU A 140 -25.36 -14.34 29.84
N ALA A 141 -25.25 -13.20 29.17
CA ALA A 141 -25.95 -12.96 27.91
C ALA A 141 -25.49 -13.95 26.82
N PHE A 142 -24.18 -14.20 26.68
CA PHE A 142 -23.63 -15.19 25.76
C PHE A 142 -24.12 -16.61 26.07
N LEU A 143 -24.03 -17.05 27.33
CA LEU A 143 -24.47 -18.37 27.77
C LEU A 143 -25.99 -18.60 27.59
N GLN A 144 -26.78 -17.53 27.62
CA GLN A 144 -28.22 -17.58 27.38
C GLN A 144 -28.60 -17.47 25.89
N GLY A 145 -27.62 -17.39 24.98
CA GLY A 145 -27.87 -17.14 23.55
C GLY A 145 -28.44 -15.76 23.25
N LYS A 146 -28.31 -14.81 24.20
CA LYS A 146 -28.84 -13.44 24.16
C LYS A 146 -27.75 -12.39 24.00
N SER A 147 -26.50 -12.78 23.68
CA SER A 147 -25.44 -11.82 23.40
C SER A 147 -25.80 -11.05 22.14
N GLN A 148 -26.06 -9.75 22.29
CA GLN A 148 -26.02 -8.84 21.14
C GLN A 148 -24.56 -8.71 20.72
N GLU A 149 -24.27 -8.84 19.42
CA GLU A 149 -22.97 -8.44 18.89
C GLU A 149 -22.69 -7.02 19.40
N ALA A 150 -21.48 -6.79 19.95
CA ALA A 150 -21.09 -5.45 20.35
C ALA A 150 -21.36 -4.52 19.16
N PRO A 151 -22.03 -3.36 19.37
CA PRO A 151 -22.33 -2.46 18.27
C PRO A 151 -21.02 -2.10 17.60
N ARG A 152 -20.78 -2.68 16.41
CA ARG A 152 -19.75 -2.19 15.52
C ARG A 152 -20.13 -0.74 15.23
N PRO A 153 -19.18 0.20 15.15
CA PRO A 153 -19.51 1.49 14.56
C PRO A 153 -20.11 1.19 13.18
N SER A 154 -21.42 1.41 13.04
CA SER A 154 -22.12 1.29 11.78
C SER A 154 -21.73 2.53 10.99
N PHE A 155 -20.69 2.40 10.17
CA PHE A 155 -20.33 3.49 9.28
C PHE A 155 -21.41 3.60 8.22
N SER A 156 -22.15 4.71 8.23
CA SER A 156 -22.88 5.16 7.05
C SER A 156 -21.85 5.77 6.12
N TRP A 157 -21.31 4.95 5.20
CA TRP A 157 -20.47 5.43 4.13
C TRP A 157 -21.28 6.45 3.31
N ARG A 158 -20.80 7.69 3.22
CA ARG A 158 -21.34 8.64 2.24
C ARG A 158 -20.52 8.45 0.97
N GLU A 159 -21.21 8.03 -0.09
CA GLU A 159 -20.74 7.81 -1.48
C GLU A 159 -19.40 7.07 -1.64
N GLU A 160 -19.40 5.98 -2.43
CA GLU A 160 -18.17 5.38 -2.92
C GLU A 160 -17.40 6.43 -3.72
N VAL A 161 -16.36 7.01 -3.11
CA VAL A 161 -15.39 7.81 -3.87
C VAL A 161 -14.57 6.83 -4.68
N VAL A 162 -14.94 6.66 -5.95
CA VAL A 162 -14.09 5.97 -6.94
C VAL A 162 -12.85 6.84 -7.11
N LEU A 163 -11.75 6.44 -6.47
CA LEU A 163 -10.47 7.10 -6.70
C LEU A 163 -10.05 6.82 -8.14
N PRO A 164 -9.73 7.86 -8.93
CA PRO A 164 -9.07 7.63 -10.21
C PRO A 164 -7.80 6.82 -9.93
N GLN A 165 -7.54 5.77 -10.71
CA GLN A 165 -6.26 5.06 -10.66
C GLN A 165 -5.16 6.03 -11.09
N VAL A 166 -4.59 6.76 -10.14
CA VAL A 166 -3.51 7.70 -10.42
C VAL A 166 -2.23 6.90 -10.65
N ALA A 167 -1.56 7.13 -11.77
CA ALA A 167 -0.32 6.44 -12.04
C ALA A 167 0.85 7.20 -11.40
N VAL A 168 1.38 6.66 -10.30
CA VAL A 168 2.39 7.33 -9.45
C VAL A 168 3.68 6.53 -9.28
N GLY A 169 3.82 5.42 -10.01
CA GLY A 169 5.04 4.61 -9.97
C GLY A 169 5.88 4.81 -11.21
N GLU A 170 7.20 4.84 -11.03
CA GLU A 170 8.17 4.65 -12.10
C GLU A 170 8.97 3.38 -11.82
N VAL A 171 8.84 2.37 -12.69
CA VAL A 171 9.76 1.23 -12.65
C VAL A 171 11.03 1.60 -13.39
N VAL A 172 12.19 1.50 -12.74
CA VAL A 172 13.50 1.71 -13.37
C VAL A 172 14.32 0.42 -13.31
N ARG A 173 15.21 0.24 -14.29
CA ARG A 173 16.17 -0.87 -14.27
C ARG A 173 17.46 -0.41 -13.59
N VAL A 174 17.89 -1.16 -12.58
CA VAL A 174 19.09 -0.89 -11.78
C VAL A 174 20.12 -2.02 -11.81
N GLY A 175 19.77 -3.17 -12.41
CA GLY A 175 20.63 -4.34 -12.44
C GLY A 175 20.47 -5.20 -13.69
N PRO A 176 21.17 -6.35 -13.76
CA PRO A 176 21.13 -7.25 -14.91
C PRO A 176 19.74 -7.88 -15.06
N CYS A 177 19.12 -7.61 -16.22
CA CYS A 177 17.82 -8.19 -16.57
C CYS A 177 18.01 -9.33 -17.58
N PHE A 178 17.31 -10.43 -17.33
CA PHE A 178 17.31 -11.64 -18.17
C PHE A 178 16.00 -11.86 -18.92
N LEU A 179 15.14 -10.83 -18.96
CA LEU A 179 13.82 -10.88 -19.59
C LEU A 179 12.95 -12.08 -19.16
N CYS A 180 13.08 -12.52 -17.90
CA CYS A 180 12.16 -13.52 -17.35
C CYS A 180 10.78 -12.88 -17.09
N PRO A 181 9.69 -13.66 -17.12
CA PRO A 181 8.34 -13.10 -17.03
C PRO A 181 7.89 -12.79 -15.59
N ALA A 182 8.72 -12.99 -14.57
CA ALA A 182 8.35 -12.85 -13.16
C ALA A 182 7.75 -11.47 -12.83
N CYS A 183 8.40 -10.39 -13.27
CA CYS A 183 7.93 -9.02 -13.02
C CYS A 183 6.61 -8.71 -13.76
N VAL A 184 6.41 -9.28 -14.96
CA VAL A 184 5.17 -9.13 -15.74
C VAL A 184 4.01 -9.85 -15.05
N HIS A 185 4.24 -11.06 -14.52
CA HIS A 185 3.22 -11.80 -13.78
C HIS A 185 2.87 -11.16 -12.44
N ALA A 186 3.85 -10.58 -11.75
CA ALA A 186 3.62 -9.87 -10.48
C ALA A 186 2.85 -8.55 -10.66
N CYS A 187 2.92 -7.93 -11.83
CA CYS A 187 2.28 -6.64 -12.10
C CYS A 187 0.78 -6.81 -12.43
N THR A 188 -0.08 -6.80 -11.40
CA THR A 188 -1.54 -6.95 -11.56
C THR A 188 -2.19 -5.79 -12.30
N VAL A 189 -1.67 -4.57 -12.10
CA VAL A 189 -2.07 -3.36 -12.86
C VAL A 189 -1.53 -3.35 -14.29
N LYS A 190 -0.78 -4.39 -14.68
CA LYS A 190 -0.39 -4.67 -16.06
C LYS A 190 0.41 -3.51 -16.69
N ALA A 191 1.20 -2.81 -15.89
CA ALA A 191 2.14 -1.76 -16.28
C ALA A 191 3.43 -2.30 -16.92
N LEU A 192 3.70 -3.62 -16.83
CA LEU A 192 4.84 -4.27 -17.47
C LEU A 192 4.37 -5.28 -18.53
N ARG A 193 5.12 -5.36 -19.63
CA ARG A 193 4.91 -6.29 -20.75
C ARG A 193 6.24 -6.74 -21.34
N ILE A 194 6.28 -7.96 -21.87
CA ILE A 194 7.35 -8.40 -22.75
C ILE A 194 6.82 -8.38 -24.18
N GLN A 195 7.50 -7.66 -25.08
CA GLN A 195 7.17 -7.55 -26.50
C GLN A 195 8.47 -7.49 -27.30
N ASP A 196 8.62 -8.31 -28.34
CA ASP A 196 9.79 -8.30 -29.25
C ASP A 196 11.14 -8.25 -28.52
N SER A 197 11.33 -9.16 -27.56
CA SER A 197 12.52 -9.23 -26.70
C SER A 197 12.80 -7.98 -25.85
N LYS A 198 11.80 -7.12 -25.66
CA LYS A 198 11.88 -5.93 -24.80
C LYS A 198 11.02 -6.10 -23.56
N LEU A 199 11.53 -5.62 -22.42
CA LEU A 199 10.70 -5.34 -21.26
C LEU A 199 10.17 -3.91 -21.40
N VAL A 200 8.88 -3.77 -21.64
CA VAL A 200 8.20 -2.48 -21.81
C VAL A 200 7.45 -2.13 -20.53
N PHE A 201 7.62 -0.89 -20.09
CA PHE A 201 6.89 -0.27 -19.00
C PHE A 201 5.91 0.76 -19.53
N ASP A 202 4.69 0.77 -18.99
CA ASP A 202 3.64 1.75 -19.23
C ASP A 202 3.40 2.56 -17.96
N GLY A 203 3.90 3.79 -17.96
CA GLY A 203 3.83 4.71 -16.83
C GLY A 203 2.41 5.09 -16.46
N SER A 204 1.47 5.07 -17.42
CA SER A 204 0.06 5.43 -17.20
C SER A 204 -0.73 4.44 -16.34
N ARG A 205 -0.11 3.30 -15.99
CA ARG A 205 -0.76 2.20 -15.27
C ARG A 205 -0.08 1.84 -13.97
N CYS A 206 1.11 2.37 -13.72
CA CYS A 206 1.91 1.97 -12.58
C CYS A 206 1.41 2.67 -11.32
N ASN A 207 0.96 1.88 -10.36
CA ASN A 207 0.45 2.37 -9.08
C ASN A 207 1.52 2.38 -7.97
N GLY A 208 2.79 2.20 -8.32
CA GLY A 208 3.88 2.19 -7.34
C GLY A 208 3.96 0.96 -6.43
N CYS A 209 3.15 -0.08 -6.66
CA CYS A 209 3.03 -1.27 -5.80
C CYS A 209 4.31 -2.02 -5.43
N ARG A 210 5.37 -1.86 -6.22
CA ARG A 210 6.67 -2.51 -6.05
C ARG A 210 6.69 -4.05 -6.18
N ALA A 211 5.55 -4.72 -6.37
CA ALA A 211 5.46 -6.16 -6.58
C ALA A 211 6.40 -6.70 -7.67
N CYS A 212 6.65 -5.93 -8.74
CA CYS A 212 7.58 -6.31 -9.80
C CYS A 212 9.05 -6.32 -9.35
N ALA A 213 9.45 -5.40 -8.46
CA ALA A 213 10.81 -5.36 -7.92
C ALA A 213 11.02 -6.50 -6.92
N ASP A 214 10.03 -6.79 -6.07
CA ASP A 214 10.12 -7.86 -5.09
C ASP A 214 10.10 -9.25 -5.74
N ALA A 215 9.33 -9.44 -6.82
CA ALA A 215 9.33 -10.66 -7.61
C ALA A 215 10.63 -10.84 -8.44
N CYS A 216 11.45 -9.80 -8.58
CA CYS A 216 12.67 -9.87 -9.35
C CYS A 216 13.75 -10.62 -8.56
N GLY A 217 13.86 -11.92 -8.81
CA GLY A 217 14.90 -12.77 -8.26
C GLY A 217 16.34 -12.38 -8.65
N PHE A 218 16.55 -11.29 -9.41
CA PHE A 218 17.86 -10.71 -9.75
C PHE A 218 18.06 -9.28 -9.24
N ALA A 219 17.08 -8.71 -8.52
CA ALA A 219 17.09 -7.30 -8.08
C ALA A 219 17.38 -6.31 -9.23
N ALA A 220 16.86 -6.61 -10.43
CA ALA A 220 17.13 -5.82 -11.63
C ALA A 220 16.26 -4.55 -11.72
N LEU A 221 15.21 -4.46 -10.91
CA LEU A 221 14.19 -3.41 -10.97
C LEU A 221 14.08 -2.69 -9.63
N GLU A 222 13.83 -1.39 -9.69
CA GLU A 222 13.42 -0.54 -8.57
C GLU A 222 12.15 0.20 -8.94
N VAL A 223 11.34 0.57 -7.94
CA VAL A 223 10.13 1.38 -8.15
C VAL A 223 10.28 2.67 -7.37
N LEU A 224 10.24 3.78 -8.11
CA LEU A 224 10.29 5.13 -7.55
C LEU A 224 8.88 5.71 -7.49
N PRO A 225 8.54 6.48 -6.46
CA PRO A 225 7.30 7.25 -6.45
C PRO A 225 7.47 8.40 -7.44
N LYS A 226 6.91 8.27 -8.65
CA LYS A 226 6.98 9.28 -9.71
C LYS A 226 5.89 9.08 -10.75
N VAL A 227 5.21 10.15 -11.14
CA VAL A 227 4.29 10.15 -12.28
C VAL A 227 5.09 10.13 -13.56
N VAL A 228 4.86 9.09 -14.37
CA VAL A 228 5.48 8.97 -15.69
C VAL A 228 4.38 8.75 -16.71
N GLN A 229 4.39 9.55 -17.77
CA GLN A 229 3.48 9.36 -18.89
C GLN A 229 4.14 8.51 -19.98
N GLY A 230 3.31 7.75 -20.69
CA GLY A 230 3.74 6.98 -21.86
C GLY A 230 4.51 5.70 -21.52
N GLN A 231 5.10 5.13 -22.57
CA GLN A 231 5.80 3.85 -22.50
C GLN A 231 7.32 4.03 -22.60
N LYS A 232 8.08 3.18 -21.92
CA LYS A 232 9.54 3.10 -22.02
C LYS A 232 10.01 1.66 -22.08
N VAL A 233 11.12 1.46 -22.79
CA VAL A 233 11.82 0.17 -22.83
C VAL A 233 12.80 0.12 -21.66
N LEU A 234 12.59 -0.80 -20.72
CA LEU A 234 13.46 -1.01 -19.57
C LEU A 234 14.65 -1.93 -19.89
N THR A 235 14.51 -2.81 -20.86
CA THR A 235 15.52 -3.79 -21.26
C THR A 235 15.28 -4.20 -22.71
N LEU A 236 16.35 -4.40 -23.46
CA LEU A 236 16.34 -5.03 -24.77
C LEU A 236 17.22 -6.28 -24.70
N ALA A 237 16.59 -7.44 -24.53
CA ALA A 237 17.31 -8.69 -24.50
C ALA A 237 17.76 -9.09 -25.90
N ARG A 238 18.95 -9.68 -25.95
CA ARG A 238 19.49 -10.34 -27.14
C ARG A 238 19.93 -11.74 -26.76
N GLU A 239 20.14 -12.56 -27.77
CA GLU A 239 20.74 -13.86 -27.59
C GLU A 239 22.22 -13.70 -27.22
N CYS A 240 22.62 -14.30 -26.12
CA CYS A 240 23.95 -14.23 -25.53
C CYS A 240 24.44 -15.64 -25.23
N VAL A 241 25.77 -15.83 -25.23
CA VAL A 241 26.42 -17.08 -24.82
C VAL A 241 27.07 -16.87 -23.46
N CYS A 242 26.81 -17.77 -22.51
CA CYS A 242 27.34 -17.65 -21.16
C CYS A 242 28.86 -17.86 -21.11
N SER A 243 29.59 -16.87 -20.58
CA SER A 243 31.05 -16.96 -20.36
C SER A 243 31.50 -18.01 -19.35
N GLN A 244 30.59 -18.66 -18.63
CA GLN A 244 30.90 -19.68 -17.62
C GLN A 244 30.54 -21.10 -18.06
N CYS A 245 29.34 -21.31 -18.63
CA CYS A 245 28.86 -22.65 -19.00
C CYS A 245 28.68 -22.84 -20.50
N GLY A 246 28.85 -21.80 -21.33
CA GLY A 246 28.68 -21.89 -22.78
C GLY A 246 27.23 -21.95 -23.29
N GLU A 247 26.24 -22.00 -22.40
CA GLU A 247 24.82 -22.07 -22.79
C GLU A 247 24.31 -20.73 -23.34
N SER A 248 23.42 -20.80 -24.34
CA SER A 248 22.70 -19.65 -24.88
C SER A 248 21.60 -19.19 -23.93
N PHE A 249 21.37 -17.88 -23.86
CA PHE A 249 20.28 -17.29 -23.09
C PHE A 249 19.88 -15.90 -23.62
N LEU A 250 18.67 -15.47 -23.27
CA LEU A 250 18.21 -14.10 -23.51
C LEU A 250 18.59 -13.18 -22.35
N GLY A 251 19.20 -12.04 -22.67
CA GLY A 251 19.46 -11.00 -21.68
C GLY A 251 20.50 -9.98 -22.16
N GLU A 252 21.08 -9.26 -21.22
CA GLU A 252 22.13 -8.27 -21.49
C GLU A 252 23.45 -8.55 -20.74
N ALA A 253 23.49 -9.60 -19.91
CA ALA A 253 24.65 -9.93 -19.09
C ALA A 253 25.66 -10.86 -19.79
N GLN A 254 26.86 -11.01 -19.20
CA GLN A 254 27.92 -11.94 -19.65
C GLN A 254 27.74 -13.38 -19.17
N ARG A 255 26.85 -13.61 -18.20
CA ARG A 255 26.57 -14.92 -17.61
C ARG A 255 25.07 -15.16 -17.62
N CYS A 256 24.65 -16.40 -17.84
CA CYS A 256 23.24 -16.77 -17.88
C CYS A 256 22.57 -16.63 -16.50
N PRO A 257 21.22 -16.67 -16.42
CA PRO A 257 20.49 -16.59 -15.15
C PRO A 257 20.96 -17.62 -14.13
N ARG A 258 21.18 -18.87 -14.57
CA ARG A 258 21.60 -19.98 -13.70
C ARG A 258 22.97 -19.73 -13.06
N CYS A 259 24.00 -19.45 -13.86
CA CYS A 259 25.35 -19.20 -13.35
C CYS A 259 25.43 -17.92 -12.50
N SER A 260 24.59 -16.92 -12.79
CA SER A 260 24.50 -15.69 -12.00
C SER A 260 23.84 -15.94 -10.64
N PHE A 261 22.82 -16.80 -10.60
CA PHE A 261 22.12 -17.14 -9.36
C PHE A 261 22.99 -17.95 -8.39
N LEU A 262 23.79 -18.90 -8.89
CA LEU A 262 24.67 -19.77 -8.08
C LEU A 262 25.83 -19.04 -7.38
N ARG A 263 26.07 -17.76 -7.66
CA ARG A 263 27.15 -16.97 -7.05
C ARG A 263 26.65 -15.88 -6.12
N ARG A 264 25.38 -15.92 -5.73
CA ARG A 264 24.88 -15.02 -4.69
C ARG A 264 25.55 -15.39 -3.35
N PRO A 265 26.04 -14.40 -2.59
CA PRO A 265 26.55 -14.65 -1.23
C PRO A 265 25.45 -15.19 -0.32
#